data_AF-A0A8H5V1U4-F1
#
_entry.id   AF-A0A8H5V1U4-F1
#
_cell.length_a   1.000
_cell.length_b   1.000
_cell.length_c   1.000
_cell.angle_alpha   90.00
_cell.angle_beta   90.00
_cell.angle_gamma   90.00
#
_symmetry.space_group_name_H-M   'P 1'
#
loop_
_entity.id
_entity.type
_entity.pdbx_description
1 polymer ?
#
loop_
_entity_poly.entity_id
_entity_poly.type
_entity_poly.pdbx_seq_one_letter_code
_entity_poly.pdbx_strand_id
1 'polypeptide(L)'
;MKLQPQLPPPRLTRPKRIGTFRISHEQSIRAYFNDMRYFMTLSIHPPSIGSIIWSIFWQPDIDCNLVSPWLASVLDTLEPVIKQKRVEVLVKTFLSRRPRVAIWWMALFLLGDMAVLDWIQQYALKIEEKYAFGSLSPPDPMVSAWIGSKQSFLHFEKDSLYPELDDLVSRADLLRCRFDLKLQDSAGLNLSWQPLGHIQKKQVELELWPQLETKYSRSYHSFAWYVNKMQTISDKGFRVCTRRNVQNVPDNLEIVISSIDCPEDTGQSIRVRPSKASTLRMTSFLVEDTAGFRDWANANLQGEREKLSWLCDWEGVDSIDGVTMEGDGEPAKPPSWFLEEWIGDKYY
;
A
#
# COMPACT_ATOMS: atom_id res chain seq x y z
N MET A 1 25.05 21.64 24.11
CA MET A 1 25.85 20.67 23.31
C MET A 1 24.94 20.02 22.28
N LYS A 2 25.26 20.09 20.98
CA LYS A 2 24.54 19.32 19.95
C LYS A 2 25.13 17.91 19.91
N LEU A 3 24.41 16.93 20.47
CA LEU A 3 24.79 15.52 20.34
C LEU A 3 24.54 15.11 18.88
N GLN A 4 25.60 14.82 18.14
CA GLN A 4 25.51 14.22 16.81
C GLN A 4 25.86 12.74 16.93
N PRO A 5 24.95 11.81 16.57
CA PRO A 5 25.28 10.39 16.55
C PRO A 5 26.42 10.15 15.55
N GLN A 6 27.56 9.69 16.05
CA GLN A 6 28.72 9.32 15.25
C GLN A 6 28.65 7.81 15.00
N LEU A 7 28.34 7.45 13.77
CA LEU A 7 28.38 6.05 13.35
C LEU A 7 29.80 5.71 12.90
N PRO A 8 30.27 4.48 13.16
CA PRO A 8 31.59 4.08 12.71
C PRO A 8 31.65 4.14 11.17
N PRO A 9 32.64 4.84 10.58
CA PRO A 9 32.76 4.90 9.13
C PRO A 9 33.01 3.49 8.56
N PRO A 10 32.42 3.14 7.41
CA PRO A 10 32.60 1.83 6.82
C PRO A 10 34.08 1.62 6.47
N ARG A 11 34.64 0.51 6.96
CA ARG A 11 36.00 0.08 6.60
C ARG A 11 35.96 -0.62 5.25
N LEU A 12 36.14 0.13 4.17
CA LEU A 12 36.20 -0.40 2.81
C LEU A 12 37.59 -0.95 2.52
N THR A 13 37.73 -2.27 2.52
CA THR A 13 38.98 -2.94 2.11
C THR A 13 39.00 -3.06 0.59
N ARG A 14 40.00 -2.48 -0.06
CA ARG A 14 40.19 -2.68 -1.51
C ARG A 14 40.75 -4.08 -1.76
N PRO A 15 40.10 -4.91 -2.59
CA PRO A 15 40.70 -6.17 -2.99
C PRO A 15 42.01 -5.92 -3.74
N LYS A 16 43.08 -6.63 -3.37
CA LYS A 16 44.43 -6.50 -3.97
C LYS A 16 44.52 -6.97 -5.43
N ARG A 17 43.51 -7.71 -5.92
CA ARG A 17 43.43 -8.15 -7.32
C ARG A 17 42.68 -7.14 -8.16
N ILE A 18 43.01 -7.10 -9.45
CA ILE A 18 42.34 -6.32 -10.53
C ILE A 18 40.84 -6.64 -10.49
N GLY A 19 40.11 -5.90 -9.66
CA GLY A 19 38.69 -6.07 -9.43
C GLY A 19 37.92 -4.91 -10.04
N THR A 20 36.66 -5.15 -10.35
CA THR A 20 35.71 -4.15 -10.88
C THR A 20 35.40 -3.01 -9.90
N PHE A 21 35.99 -3.00 -8.69
CA PHE A 21 35.76 -1.98 -7.67
C PHE A 21 36.56 -0.70 -7.95
N ARG A 22 35.88 0.30 -8.52
CA ARG A 22 36.45 1.59 -8.92
C ARG A 22 36.34 2.63 -7.79
N ILE A 23 37.13 3.71 -7.90
CA ILE A 23 37.06 4.89 -7.01
C ILE A 23 35.63 5.46 -6.97
N SER A 24 34.92 5.45 -8.10
CA SER A 24 33.52 5.88 -8.19
C SER A 24 32.57 5.04 -7.32
N HIS A 25 32.82 3.73 -7.17
CA HIS A 25 32.04 2.86 -6.29
C HIS A 25 32.30 3.20 -4.82
N GLU A 26 33.56 3.45 -4.46
CA GLU A 26 33.93 3.88 -3.10
C GLU A 26 33.27 5.22 -2.74
N GLN A 27 33.33 6.20 -3.65
CA GLN A 27 32.66 7.50 -3.48
C GLN A 27 31.15 7.34 -3.31
N SER A 28 30.53 6.45 -4.10
CA SER A 28 29.09 6.17 -3.99
C SER A 28 28.73 5.59 -2.61
N ILE A 29 29.48 4.61 -2.12
CA ILE A 29 29.26 4.01 -0.80
C ILE A 29 29.42 5.05 0.31
N ARG A 30 30.46 5.88 0.25
CA ARG A 30 30.67 6.97 1.21
C ARG A 30 29.55 8.00 1.17
N ALA A 31 29.03 8.31 -0.02
CA ALA A 31 27.88 9.19 -0.16
C ALA A 31 26.64 8.61 0.53
N TYR A 32 26.33 7.32 0.33
CA TYR A 32 25.23 6.65 1.04
C TYR A 32 25.40 6.64 2.56
N PHE A 33 26.64 6.49 3.06
CA PHE A 33 26.91 6.59 4.49
C PHE A 33 26.54 7.97 5.05
N ASN A 34 26.86 9.06 4.32
CA ASN A 34 26.47 10.41 4.73
C ASN A 34 24.95 10.61 4.74
N ASP A 35 24.24 9.85 3.90
CA ASP A 35 22.78 9.89 3.80
C ASP A 35 22.08 8.89 4.72
N MET A 36 22.83 8.11 5.50
CA MET A 36 22.29 7.06 6.39
C MET A 36 21.21 7.59 7.34
N ARG A 37 21.35 8.85 7.80
CA ARG A 37 20.33 9.52 8.62
C ARG A 37 18.93 9.48 8.01
N TYR A 38 18.82 9.58 6.69
CA TYR A 38 17.54 9.57 6.01
C TYR A 38 16.88 8.19 5.98
N PHE A 39 17.70 7.13 5.95
CA PHE A 39 17.21 5.74 6.03
C PHE A 39 16.90 5.35 7.48
N MET A 40 17.69 5.82 8.45
CA MET A 40 17.40 5.64 9.87
C MET A 40 16.09 6.33 10.28
N THR A 41 15.80 7.49 9.71
CA THR A 41 14.49 8.15 9.88
C THR A 41 13.32 7.23 9.58
N LEU A 42 13.37 6.47 8.48
CA LEU A 42 12.28 5.55 8.11
C LEU A 42 12.11 4.39 9.10
N SER A 43 13.18 4.01 9.81
CA SER A 43 13.13 2.97 10.84
C SER A 43 12.35 3.37 12.10
N ILE A 44 12.06 4.66 12.28
CA ILE A 44 11.24 5.17 13.39
C ILE A 44 9.77 4.75 13.22
N HIS A 45 9.32 4.50 11.98
CA HIS A 45 7.97 4.03 11.70
C HIS A 45 8.02 2.73 10.88
N PRO A 46 8.13 1.54 11.53
CA PRO A 46 8.22 0.26 10.82
C PRO A 46 7.11 0.01 9.76
N PRO A 47 5.84 0.41 9.97
CA PRO A 47 4.81 0.26 8.94
C PRO A 47 5.13 0.96 7.62
N SER A 48 5.83 2.10 7.66
CA SER A 48 6.35 2.77 6.48
C SER A 48 7.25 1.87 5.65
N ILE A 49 8.17 1.14 6.30
CA ILE A 49 9.10 0.24 5.61
C ILE A 49 8.33 -0.88 4.93
N GLY A 50 7.36 -1.46 5.62
CA GLY A 50 6.46 -2.44 5.04
C GLY A 50 5.75 -1.88 3.80
N SER A 51 5.15 -0.69 3.90
CA SER A 51 4.50 0.01 2.80
C SER A 51 5.40 0.13 1.56
N ILE A 52 6.69 0.43 1.75
CA ILE A 52 7.69 0.45 0.66
C ILE A 52 7.84 -0.94 0.07
N ILE A 53 8.19 -1.93 0.90
CA ILE A 53 8.54 -3.29 0.48
C ILE A 53 7.41 -3.89 -0.35
N TRP A 54 6.17 -3.88 0.17
CA TRP A 54 5.05 -4.55 -0.49
C TRP A 54 4.49 -3.78 -1.69
N SER A 55 4.82 -2.49 -1.83
CA SER A 55 4.49 -1.73 -3.04
C SER A 55 5.16 -2.25 -4.31
N ILE A 56 6.10 -3.21 -4.21
CA ILE A 56 6.64 -3.93 -5.37
C ILE A 56 5.53 -4.64 -6.18
N PHE A 57 4.48 -5.10 -5.50
CA PHE A 57 3.35 -5.82 -6.09
C PHE A 57 2.19 -4.90 -6.46
N TRP A 58 2.27 -3.61 -6.13
CA TRP A 58 1.21 -2.65 -6.40
C TRP A 58 1.33 -2.03 -7.80
N GLN A 59 0.19 -1.68 -8.41
CA GLN A 59 0.09 -1.03 -9.71
C GLN A 59 -1.11 -0.06 -9.71
N PRO A 60 -0.98 1.16 -10.28
CA PRO A 60 -2.02 2.18 -10.22
C PRO A 60 -3.30 1.81 -10.96
N ASP A 61 -3.19 1.17 -12.12
CA ASP A 61 -4.31 0.97 -13.04
C ASP A 61 -5.06 -0.36 -12.77
N ILE A 62 -4.83 -0.97 -11.60
CA ILE A 62 -5.51 -2.20 -11.19
C ILE A 62 -6.64 -1.83 -10.24
N ASP A 63 -7.86 -2.11 -10.67
CA ASP A 63 -9.06 -1.96 -9.86
C ASP A 63 -9.07 -2.96 -8.70
N CYS A 64 -9.70 -2.57 -7.60
CA CYS A 64 -9.75 -3.34 -6.36
C CYS A 64 -10.38 -4.72 -6.51
N ASN A 65 -11.27 -4.92 -7.48
CA ASN A 65 -11.87 -6.23 -7.80
C ASN A 65 -10.96 -7.13 -8.66
N LEU A 66 -9.89 -6.59 -9.26
CA LEU A 66 -8.93 -7.31 -10.11
C LEU A 66 -7.60 -7.60 -9.40
N VAL A 67 -7.51 -7.32 -8.10
CA VAL A 67 -6.29 -7.57 -7.31
C VAL A 67 -5.95 -9.06 -7.25
N SER A 68 -6.93 -9.94 -7.12
CA SER A 68 -6.74 -11.39 -7.12
C SER A 68 -6.08 -11.92 -8.39
N PRO A 69 -6.62 -11.70 -9.61
CA PRO A 69 -5.96 -12.16 -10.83
C PRO A 69 -4.60 -11.50 -11.04
N TRP A 70 -4.44 -10.22 -10.65
CA TRP A 70 -3.15 -9.54 -10.69
C TRP A 70 -2.11 -10.25 -9.81
N LEU A 71 -2.41 -10.49 -8.53
CA LEU A 71 -1.48 -11.16 -7.61
C LEU A 71 -1.27 -12.64 -7.95
N ALA A 72 -2.26 -13.32 -8.54
CA ALA A 72 -2.10 -14.67 -9.06
C ALA A 72 -1.05 -14.69 -10.18
N SER A 73 -1.13 -13.78 -11.15
CA SER A 73 -0.13 -13.70 -12.24
C SER A 73 1.28 -13.42 -11.73
N VAL A 74 1.41 -12.58 -10.69
CA VAL A 74 2.67 -12.33 -10.01
C VAL A 74 3.18 -13.62 -9.36
N LEU A 75 2.32 -14.34 -8.65
CA LEU A 75 2.71 -15.58 -7.99
C LEU A 75 3.12 -16.65 -9.00
N ASP A 76 2.38 -16.85 -10.07
CA ASP A 76 2.70 -17.84 -11.11
C ASP A 76 4.08 -17.56 -11.74
N THR A 77 4.39 -16.27 -11.93
CA THR A 77 5.70 -15.85 -12.46
C THR A 77 6.84 -16.10 -11.46
N LEU A 78 6.61 -15.83 -10.17
CA LEU A 78 7.65 -15.88 -9.14
C LEU A 78 7.79 -17.25 -8.47
N GLU A 79 6.75 -18.08 -8.47
CA GLU A 79 6.67 -19.34 -7.72
C GLU A 79 7.83 -20.30 -8.04
N PRO A 80 8.20 -20.55 -9.32
CA PRO A 80 9.34 -21.41 -9.64
C PRO A 80 10.64 -20.88 -9.03
N VAL A 81 10.83 -19.56 -9.05
CA VAL A 81 12.03 -18.89 -8.54
C VAL A 81 12.07 -18.94 -7.02
N ILE A 82 10.91 -18.75 -6.37
CA ILE A 82 10.75 -18.83 -4.91
C ILE A 82 11.02 -20.27 -4.42
N LYS A 83 10.40 -21.28 -5.04
CA LYS A 83 10.60 -22.71 -4.71
C LYS A 83 12.07 -23.12 -4.83
N GLN A 84 12.76 -22.63 -5.86
CA GLN A 84 14.19 -22.88 -6.07
C GLN A 84 15.10 -21.98 -5.23
N LYS A 85 14.55 -21.07 -4.42
CA LYS A 85 15.27 -20.08 -3.59
C LYS A 85 16.30 -19.28 -4.39
N ARG A 86 16.00 -18.98 -5.65
CA ARG A 86 16.88 -18.23 -6.57
C ARG A 86 16.73 -16.73 -6.34
N VAL A 87 17.20 -16.27 -5.18
CA VAL A 87 17.08 -14.88 -4.71
C VAL A 87 17.67 -13.87 -5.70
N GLU A 88 18.77 -14.20 -6.36
CA GLU A 88 19.38 -13.33 -7.37
C GLU A 88 18.41 -13.01 -8.52
N VAL A 89 17.63 -14.01 -8.97
CA VAL A 89 16.63 -13.85 -10.02
C VAL A 89 15.45 -13.03 -9.52
N LEU A 90 15.03 -13.22 -8.26
CA LEU A 90 13.99 -12.38 -7.65
C LEU A 90 14.41 -10.91 -7.59
N VAL A 91 15.64 -10.63 -7.14
CA VAL A 91 16.17 -9.25 -7.10
C VAL A 91 16.20 -8.63 -8.49
N LYS A 92 16.66 -9.36 -9.51
CA LYS A 92 16.67 -8.88 -10.90
C LYS A 92 15.26 -8.62 -11.42
N THR A 93 14.30 -9.47 -11.07
CA THR A 93 12.89 -9.29 -11.42
C THR A 93 12.31 -8.05 -10.76
N PHE A 94 12.55 -7.86 -9.46
CA PHE A 94 12.11 -6.68 -8.72
C PHE A 94 12.76 -5.39 -9.23
N LEU A 95 14.06 -5.43 -9.53
CA LEU A 95 14.77 -4.30 -10.15
C LEU A 95 14.17 -3.91 -11.50
N SER A 96 13.75 -4.89 -12.29
CA SER A 96 13.10 -4.64 -13.58
C SER A 96 11.67 -4.11 -13.42
N ARG A 97 10.99 -4.48 -12.33
CA ARG A 97 9.60 -4.11 -12.04
C ARG A 97 9.44 -2.72 -11.41
N ARG A 98 10.19 -2.45 -10.32
CA ARG A 98 10.20 -1.17 -9.58
C ARG A 98 11.59 -0.88 -8.97
N PRO A 99 12.50 -0.24 -9.72
CA PRO A 99 13.87 0.03 -9.27
C PRO A 99 13.96 0.74 -7.92
N ARG A 100 13.06 1.69 -7.63
CA ARG A 100 13.06 2.47 -6.37
C ARG A 100 12.78 1.60 -5.14
N VAL A 101 11.99 0.55 -5.32
CA VAL A 101 11.57 -0.37 -4.26
C VAL A 101 12.51 -1.56 -4.15
N ALA A 102 13.02 -2.06 -5.28
CA ALA A 102 13.84 -3.25 -5.34
C ALA A 102 15.13 -3.21 -4.51
N ILE A 103 15.70 -2.01 -4.29
CA ILE A 103 16.88 -1.85 -3.42
C ILE A 103 16.59 -2.25 -1.96
N TRP A 104 15.36 -2.06 -1.49
CA TRP A 104 14.92 -2.46 -0.15
C TRP A 104 14.81 -3.97 -0.05
N TRP A 105 14.26 -4.61 -1.09
CA TRP A 105 14.26 -6.07 -1.19
C TRP A 105 15.65 -6.66 -1.26
N MET A 106 16.57 -6.04 -2.00
CA MET A 106 17.97 -6.46 -2.03
C MET A 106 18.60 -6.43 -0.64
N ALA A 107 18.37 -5.35 0.13
CA ALA A 107 18.86 -5.26 1.50
C ALA A 107 18.22 -6.35 2.39
N LEU A 108 16.92 -6.59 2.27
CA LEU A 108 16.20 -7.62 3.01
C LEU A 108 16.70 -9.03 2.69
N PHE A 109 17.04 -9.30 1.42
CA PHE A 109 17.59 -10.59 1.02
C PHE A 109 19.05 -10.80 1.45
N LEU A 110 19.84 -9.72 1.56
CA LEU A 110 21.23 -9.80 2.00
C LEU A 110 21.38 -9.89 3.52
N LEU A 111 20.47 -9.25 4.27
CA LEU A 111 20.59 -9.05 5.72
C LEU A 111 19.49 -9.72 6.53
N GLY A 112 18.37 -10.08 5.90
CA GLY A 112 17.17 -10.58 6.55
C GLY A 112 17.03 -12.09 6.53
N ASP A 113 15.85 -12.55 6.94
CA ASP A 113 15.49 -13.96 7.00
C ASP A 113 14.88 -14.44 5.67
N MET A 114 15.27 -15.64 5.24
CA MET A 114 14.71 -16.31 4.07
C MET A 114 13.22 -16.67 4.22
N ALA A 115 12.66 -16.62 5.43
CA ALA A 115 11.22 -16.67 5.69
C ALA A 115 10.43 -15.61 4.90
N VAL A 116 11.09 -14.53 4.46
CA VAL A 116 10.48 -13.52 3.59
C VAL A 116 9.95 -14.10 2.27
N LEU A 117 10.53 -15.21 1.78
CA LEU A 117 10.05 -15.89 0.59
C LEU A 117 8.63 -16.46 0.79
N ASP A 118 8.34 -16.97 1.99
CA ASP A 118 7.00 -17.45 2.35
C ASP A 118 6.03 -16.27 2.52
N TRP A 119 6.52 -15.12 2.99
CA TRP A 119 5.71 -13.90 3.12
C TRP A 119 5.29 -13.35 1.76
N ILE A 120 6.13 -13.46 0.72
CA ILE A 120 5.74 -13.10 -0.66
C ILE A 120 4.53 -13.92 -1.11
N GLN A 121 4.55 -15.24 -0.89
CA GLN A 121 3.43 -16.10 -1.24
C GLN A 121 2.17 -15.75 -0.43
N GLN A 122 2.32 -15.54 0.88
CA GLN A 122 1.20 -15.16 1.74
C GLN A 122 0.59 -13.82 1.33
N TYR A 123 1.41 -12.82 1.03
CA TYR A 123 0.95 -11.52 0.56
C TYR A 123 0.17 -11.64 -0.75
N ALA A 124 0.69 -12.40 -1.73
CA ALA A 124 -0.01 -12.62 -2.99
C ALA A 124 -1.37 -13.31 -2.80
N LEU A 125 -1.47 -14.24 -1.84
CA LEU A 125 -2.70 -15.02 -1.59
C LEU A 125 -3.71 -14.29 -0.70
N LYS A 126 -3.27 -13.37 0.17
CA LYS A 126 -4.11 -12.81 1.25
C LYS A 126 -4.08 -11.30 1.39
N ILE A 127 -3.19 -10.59 0.70
CA ILE A 127 -2.81 -9.17 0.92
C ILE A 127 -2.38 -8.88 2.37
N GLU A 128 -1.86 -9.90 3.05
CA GLU A 128 -1.40 -9.88 4.44
C GLU A 128 -0.06 -10.61 4.51
N GLU A 129 0.94 -10.00 5.16
CA GLU A 129 2.30 -10.56 5.22
C GLU A 129 2.42 -11.70 6.25
N LYS A 130 1.67 -11.60 7.34
CA LYS A 130 1.71 -12.54 8.46
C LYS A 130 0.30 -12.82 8.98
N TYR A 131 -0.01 -14.10 9.21
CA TYR A 131 -1.30 -14.52 9.76
C TYR A 131 -1.61 -13.84 11.10
N ALA A 132 -2.84 -13.32 11.24
CA ALA A 132 -3.39 -12.67 12.43
C ALA A 132 -2.74 -11.34 12.88
N PHE A 133 -1.81 -10.80 12.09
CA PHE A 133 -1.37 -9.42 12.21
C PHE A 133 -1.99 -8.66 11.03
N GLY A 134 -2.71 -7.56 11.28
CA GLY A 134 -3.19 -6.70 10.20
C GLY A 134 -2.03 -6.32 9.27
N SER A 135 -2.32 -6.05 7.99
CA SER A 135 -1.24 -5.71 7.02
C SER A 135 -0.32 -4.67 7.64
N LEU A 136 0.96 -5.01 7.71
CA LEU A 136 1.99 -4.18 8.34
C LEU A 136 2.32 -2.95 7.48
N SER A 137 1.51 -2.63 6.48
CA SER A 137 1.98 -1.92 5.28
C SER A 137 0.88 -1.15 4.53
N PRO A 138 -0.01 -0.41 5.21
CA PRO A 138 -0.88 0.51 4.49
C PRO A 138 -0.05 1.51 3.67
N PRO A 139 -0.54 1.96 2.51
CA PRO A 139 0.09 3.04 1.76
C PRO A 139 0.38 4.25 2.66
N ASP A 140 1.58 4.80 2.53
CA ASP A 140 2.00 5.92 3.35
C ASP A 140 2.40 7.10 2.44
N PRO A 141 1.58 8.16 2.36
CA PRO A 141 1.86 9.31 1.50
C PRO A 141 3.12 10.07 1.92
N MET A 142 3.48 10.05 3.21
CA MET A 142 4.71 10.67 3.70
C MET A 142 5.92 9.90 3.19
N VAL A 143 5.85 8.57 3.21
CA VAL A 143 6.91 7.71 2.70
C VAL A 143 7.01 7.78 1.19
N SER A 144 5.88 7.73 0.50
CA SER A 144 5.81 7.93 -0.95
C SER A 144 6.50 9.23 -1.36
N ALA A 145 6.28 10.33 -0.64
CA ALA A 145 7.02 11.57 -0.84
C ALA A 145 8.52 11.45 -0.50
N TRP A 146 8.87 10.75 0.59
CA TRP A 146 10.24 10.57 1.08
C TRP A 146 11.12 9.77 0.10
N ILE A 147 10.65 8.61 -0.34
CA ILE A 147 11.39 7.70 -1.23
C ILE A 147 11.06 7.89 -2.71
N GLY A 148 9.93 8.52 -3.01
CA GLY A 148 9.50 8.79 -4.38
C GLY A 148 8.83 7.63 -5.09
N SER A 149 8.39 6.61 -4.36
CA SER A 149 7.64 5.48 -4.91
C SER A 149 6.18 5.63 -4.58
N LYS A 150 5.32 5.64 -5.59
CA LYS A 150 3.86 5.68 -5.39
C LYS A 150 3.36 4.31 -4.94
N GLN A 151 2.49 4.29 -3.94
CA GLN A 151 1.98 3.07 -3.27
C GLN A 151 0.45 2.97 -3.29
N SER A 152 -0.22 3.94 -3.91
CA SER A 152 -1.67 4.08 -3.90
C SER A 152 -2.12 4.97 -5.05
N PHE A 153 -3.35 4.75 -5.52
CA PHE A 153 -4.02 5.61 -6.51
C PHE A 153 -4.16 7.06 -6.03
N LEU A 154 -4.13 7.29 -4.71
CA LEU A 154 -4.14 8.63 -4.09
C LEU A 154 -2.90 9.46 -4.44
N HIS A 155 -1.81 8.84 -4.90
CA HIS A 155 -0.60 9.56 -5.32
C HIS A 155 -0.65 10.08 -6.76
N PHE A 156 -1.79 9.93 -7.43
CA PHE A 156 -2.03 10.44 -8.77
C PHE A 156 -2.93 11.66 -8.70
N GLU A 157 -2.67 12.60 -9.61
CA GLU A 157 -3.42 13.84 -9.69
C GLU A 157 -4.81 13.57 -10.29
N LYS A 158 -5.80 14.36 -9.87
CA LYS A 158 -7.13 14.36 -10.48
C LYS A 158 -7.08 15.25 -11.71
N ASP A 159 -6.97 14.63 -12.88
CA ASP A 159 -6.95 15.35 -14.16
C ASP A 159 -8.35 15.67 -14.69
N SER A 160 -9.35 14.89 -14.27
CA SER A 160 -10.75 15.02 -14.68
C SER A 160 -11.43 16.24 -14.04
N LEU A 161 -12.38 16.83 -14.77
CA LEU A 161 -13.26 17.90 -14.28
C LEU A 161 -14.71 17.50 -14.47
N TYR A 162 -15.53 17.89 -13.50
CA TYR A 162 -16.95 17.54 -13.47
C TYR A 162 -17.81 18.80 -13.27
N PRO A 163 -17.95 19.68 -14.29
CA PRO A 163 -18.75 20.90 -14.18
C PRO A 163 -20.26 20.65 -14.08
N GLU A 164 -20.80 19.65 -14.78
CA GLU A 164 -22.23 19.45 -14.92
C GLU A 164 -22.80 18.50 -13.86
N LEU A 165 -24.07 18.67 -13.48
CA LEU A 165 -24.73 17.85 -12.44
C LEU A 165 -24.91 16.38 -12.83
N ASP A 166 -25.02 16.10 -14.13
CA ASP A 166 -25.18 14.75 -14.67
C ASP A 166 -23.84 14.09 -15.00
N ASP A 167 -22.71 14.74 -14.70
CA ASP A 167 -21.39 14.16 -14.91
C ASP A 167 -21.18 12.91 -14.05
N LEU A 168 -20.52 11.91 -14.64
CA LEU A 168 -20.13 10.69 -13.97
C LEU A 168 -18.75 10.86 -13.31
N VAL A 169 -18.76 11.12 -12.01
CA VAL A 169 -17.56 11.23 -11.19
C VAL A 169 -16.99 9.84 -10.95
N SER A 170 -15.70 9.64 -11.24
CA SER A 170 -15.05 8.35 -10.93
C SER A 170 -15.01 8.16 -9.41
N ARG A 171 -15.26 6.93 -8.92
CA ARG A 171 -15.14 6.66 -7.48
C ARG A 171 -13.72 6.92 -6.97
N ALA A 172 -12.72 6.84 -7.85
CA ALA A 172 -11.33 7.16 -7.53
C ALA A 172 -11.15 8.65 -7.24
N ASP A 173 -11.72 9.52 -8.08
CA ASP A 173 -11.64 10.96 -7.87
C ASP A 173 -12.48 11.42 -6.68
N LEU A 174 -13.64 10.79 -6.44
CA LEU A 174 -14.42 11.02 -5.22
C LEU A 174 -13.59 10.73 -3.96
N LEU A 175 -12.98 9.54 -3.88
CA LEU A 175 -12.15 9.17 -2.72
C LEU A 175 -10.89 10.04 -2.60
N ARG A 176 -10.30 10.50 -3.71
CA ARG A 176 -9.20 11.50 -3.69
C ARG A 176 -9.67 12.80 -3.06
N CYS A 177 -10.80 13.36 -3.49
CA CYS A 177 -11.35 14.60 -2.94
C CYS A 177 -11.69 14.45 -1.45
N ARG A 178 -12.34 13.34 -1.04
CA ARG A 178 -12.59 13.06 0.38
C ARG A 178 -11.29 12.97 1.19
N PHE A 179 -10.29 12.27 0.67
CA PHE A 179 -8.98 12.17 1.31
C PHE A 179 -8.30 13.54 1.45
N ASP A 180 -8.35 14.36 0.41
CA ASP A 180 -7.75 15.70 0.41
C ASP A 180 -8.47 16.65 1.36
N LEU A 181 -9.79 16.51 1.53
CA LEU A 181 -10.55 17.25 2.53
C LEU A 181 -10.17 16.84 3.97
N LYS A 182 -9.90 15.53 4.18
CA LYS A 182 -9.56 14.93 5.48
C LYS A 182 -8.07 14.58 5.60
N LEU A 183 -7.16 15.42 5.12
CA LEU A 183 -5.70 15.15 5.11
C LEU A 183 -5.07 14.83 6.48
N GLN A 184 -5.71 15.22 7.58
CA GLN A 184 -5.25 14.91 8.94
C GLN A 184 -5.77 13.57 9.46
N ASP A 185 -6.68 12.93 8.74
CA ASP A 185 -7.28 11.66 9.14
C ASP A 185 -6.44 10.48 8.65
N SER A 186 -5.97 9.69 9.61
CA SER A 186 -5.22 8.46 9.35
C SER A 186 -6.09 7.33 8.76
N ALA A 187 -7.42 7.41 8.84
CA ALA A 187 -8.31 6.37 8.34
C ALA A 187 -8.11 6.13 6.85
N GLY A 188 -7.97 7.20 6.05
CA GLY A 188 -7.78 7.15 4.60
C GLY A 188 -6.46 6.54 4.12
N LEU A 189 -5.49 6.31 5.02
CA LEU A 189 -4.18 5.73 4.68
C LEU A 189 -4.27 4.29 4.17
N ASN A 190 -5.37 3.59 4.46
CA ASN A 190 -5.57 2.21 4.01
C ASN A 190 -5.91 2.09 2.52
N LEU A 191 -6.19 3.20 1.83
CA LEU A 191 -6.54 3.24 0.41
C LEU A 191 -5.30 2.98 -0.48
N SER A 192 -5.24 1.82 -1.13
CA SER A 192 -4.15 1.41 -2.04
C SER A 192 -4.60 1.26 -3.49
N TRP A 193 -5.52 0.34 -3.75
CA TRP A 193 -6.02 -0.02 -5.08
C TRP A 193 -7.11 0.94 -5.55
N GLN A 194 -7.30 1.03 -6.87
CA GLN A 194 -8.29 1.93 -7.45
C GLN A 194 -9.72 1.40 -7.19
N PRO A 195 -10.67 2.23 -6.73
CA PRO A 195 -12.07 1.82 -6.62
C PRO A 195 -12.73 1.74 -8.01
N LEU A 196 -13.59 0.74 -8.19
CA LEU A 196 -14.34 0.55 -9.43
C LEU A 196 -15.55 1.50 -9.55
N GLY A 197 -15.88 1.89 -10.77
CA GLY A 197 -17.17 2.50 -11.11
C GLY A 197 -17.23 4.02 -10.94
N HIS A 198 -18.45 4.55 -11.10
CA HIS A 198 -18.74 5.98 -11.14
C HIS A 198 -20.00 6.30 -10.33
N ILE A 199 -20.15 7.57 -9.94
CA ILE A 199 -21.33 8.14 -9.29
C ILE A 199 -21.74 9.43 -10.01
N GLN A 200 -23.04 9.73 -10.08
CA GLN A 200 -23.47 11.00 -10.66
C GLN A 200 -23.12 12.15 -9.71
N LYS A 201 -22.60 13.25 -10.24
CA LYS A 201 -22.18 14.41 -9.42
C LYS A 201 -23.30 14.92 -8.51
N LYS A 202 -24.55 14.94 -8.96
CA LYS A 202 -25.71 15.33 -8.13
C LYS A 202 -25.95 14.46 -6.89
N GLN A 203 -25.34 13.27 -6.82
CA GLN A 203 -25.39 12.37 -5.67
C GLN A 203 -24.14 12.50 -4.78
N VAL A 204 -23.17 13.33 -5.17
CA VAL A 204 -21.96 13.62 -4.41
C VAL A 204 -22.20 14.80 -3.49
N GLU A 205 -21.57 14.77 -2.32
CA GLU A 205 -21.63 15.80 -1.29
C GLU A 205 -21.23 17.19 -1.84
N LEU A 206 -22.02 18.21 -1.49
CA LEU A 206 -21.85 19.58 -1.99
C LEU A 206 -20.47 20.17 -1.63
N GLU A 207 -19.89 19.76 -0.50
CA GLU A 207 -18.58 20.20 -0.03
C GLU A 207 -17.45 19.81 -1.00
N LEU A 208 -17.64 18.77 -1.80
CA LEU A 208 -16.65 18.29 -2.77
C LEU A 208 -16.78 18.94 -4.14
N TRP A 209 -17.90 19.60 -4.45
CA TRP A 209 -18.14 20.18 -5.77
C TRP A 209 -17.04 21.17 -6.22
N PRO A 210 -16.56 22.10 -5.37
CA PRO A 210 -15.48 22.99 -5.78
C PRO A 210 -14.20 22.25 -6.19
N GLN A 211 -13.88 21.14 -5.52
CA GLN A 211 -12.72 20.31 -5.85
C GLN A 211 -12.94 19.50 -7.13
N LEU A 212 -14.16 19.01 -7.36
CA LEU A 212 -14.52 18.26 -8.57
C LEU A 212 -14.52 19.14 -9.83
N GLU A 213 -14.95 20.40 -9.69
CA GLU A 213 -15.04 21.39 -10.77
C GLU A 213 -13.70 22.07 -11.09
N THR A 214 -12.72 21.99 -10.18
CA THR A 214 -11.43 22.70 -10.30
C THR A 214 -10.28 21.73 -10.54
N LYS A 215 -9.27 22.19 -11.28
CA LYS A 215 -7.97 21.49 -11.36
C LYS A 215 -7.13 21.86 -10.15
N TYR A 216 -6.67 20.85 -9.43
CA TYR A 216 -5.74 21.03 -8.32
C TYR A 216 -4.73 19.89 -8.30
N SER A 217 -3.54 20.19 -7.77
CA SER A 217 -2.45 19.22 -7.65
C SER A 217 -1.91 19.23 -6.23
N ARG A 218 -1.67 18.05 -5.66
CA ARG A 218 -1.01 17.93 -4.36
C ARG A 218 0.49 17.71 -4.58
N SER A 219 1.30 18.67 -4.12
CA SER A 219 2.75 18.57 -4.17
C SER A 219 3.36 18.48 -2.78
N TYR A 220 4.39 17.66 -2.65
CA TYR A 220 5.19 17.59 -1.44
C TYR A 220 5.95 18.92 -1.24
N HIS A 221 5.84 19.50 -0.03
CA HIS A 221 6.55 20.73 0.32
C HIS A 221 7.79 20.51 1.20
N SER A 222 7.61 19.97 2.40
CA SER A 222 8.67 19.65 3.36
C SER A 222 8.18 18.69 4.44
N PHE A 223 9.11 18.05 5.16
CA PHE A 223 8.86 17.38 6.43
C PHE A 223 9.03 18.38 7.59
N ALA A 224 8.07 18.37 8.52
CA ALA A 224 8.14 19.12 9.77
C ALA A 224 8.55 18.18 10.90
N TRP A 225 9.69 18.46 11.53
CA TRP A 225 10.23 17.71 12.65
C TRP A 225 9.90 18.43 13.96
N TYR A 226 9.10 17.81 14.80
CA TYR A 226 8.77 18.31 16.13
C TYR A 226 9.79 17.78 17.14
N VAL A 227 10.79 18.58 17.49
CA VAL A 227 11.86 18.17 18.42
C VAL A 227 11.42 18.37 19.88
N ASN A 228 10.64 19.43 20.13
CA ASN A 228 9.93 19.67 21.38
C ASN A 228 8.68 20.53 21.09
N LYS A 229 7.83 20.79 22.10
CA LYS A 229 6.56 21.53 21.92
C LYS A 229 6.71 22.94 21.31
N MET A 230 7.91 23.52 21.28
CA MET A 230 8.15 24.89 20.82
C MET A 230 9.02 24.99 19.56
N GLN A 231 9.71 23.92 19.16
CA GLN A 231 10.66 23.95 18.06
C GLN A 231 10.27 22.95 16.96
N THR A 232 9.86 23.51 15.82
CA THR A 232 9.65 22.77 14.58
C THR A 232 10.81 23.05 13.63
N ILE A 233 11.44 21.99 13.11
CA ILE A 233 12.50 22.10 12.10
C ILE A 233 11.94 21.60 10.77
N SER A 234 12.05 22.40 9.72
CA SER A 234 11.66 21.97 8.37
C SER A 234 12.85 21.34 7.65
N ASP A 235 12.66 20.16 7.05
CA ASP A 235 13.63 19.50 6.17
C ASP A 235 12.97 19.14 4.83
N LYS A 236 13.72 19.20 3.73
CA LYS A 236 13.18 18.87 2.39
C LYS A 236 13.22 17.38 2.07
N GLY A 237 13.68 16.52 2.98
CA GLY A 237 13.67 15.07 2.83
C GLY A 237 14.78 14.56 1.93
N PHE A 238 14.95 13.24 1.90
CA PHE A 238 16.06 12.55 1.22
C PHE A 238 16.25 13.00 -0.23
N ARG A 239 15.21 12.93 -1.06
CA ARG A 239 15.33 13.16 -2.52
C ARG A 239 15.75 14.59 -2.87
N VAL A 240 15.19 15.58 -2.19
CA VAL A 240 15.48 16.99 -2.44
C VAL A 240 16.83 17.36 -1.84
N CYS A 241 17.08 16.99 -0.58
CA CYS A 241 18.33 17.32 0.11
C CYS A 241 19.56 16.66 -0.53
N THR A 242 19.42 15.46 -1.10
CA THR A 242 20.52 14.76 -1.79
C THR A 242 20.59 15.02 -3.29
N ARG A 243 19.62 15.76 -3.85
CA ARG A 243 19.44 15.97 -5.30
C ARG A 243 19.33 14.67 -6.12
N ARG A 244 19.02 13.53 -5.48
CA ARG A 244 18.81 12.24 -6.16
C ARG A 244 17.35 12.02 -6.54
N ASN A 245 16.66 13.09 -6.89
CA ASN A 245 15.28 13.04 -7.34
C ASN A 245 15.23 12.66 -8.83
N VAL A 246 15.27 11.35 -9.12
CA VAL A 246 14.96 10.86 -10.47
C VAL A 246 13.45 10.96 -10.66
N GLN A 247 12.98 11.74 -11.65
CA GLN A 247 11.54 11.91 -11.90
C GLN A 247 10.95 10.71 -12.64
N ASN A 248 11.56 10.35 -13.77
CA ASN A 248 11.08 9.29 -14.65
C ASN A 248 11.78 7.97 -14.30
N VAL A 249 11.15 7.18 -13.43
CA VAL A 249 11.55 5.78 -13.20
C VAL A 249 10.41 4.89 -13.71
N PRO A 250 10.71 3.84 -14.49
CA PRO A 250 9.70 2.91 -15.00
C PRO A 250 9.19 1.99 -13.86
N ASP A 251 8.46 2.56 -12.91
CA ASP A 251 7.88 1.84 -11.77
C ASP A 251 6.52 1.21 -12.09
N ASN A 252 5.93 1.46 -13.26
CA ASN A 252 4.63 0.93 -13.65
C ASN A 252 4.80 0.08 -14.91
N LEU A 253 4.19 -1.11 -14.92
CA LEU A 253 4.15 -1.96 -16.10
C LEU A 253 3.16 -1.40 -17.12
N GLU A 254 3.46 -1.57 -18.40
CA GLU A 254 2.47 -1.38 -19.47
C GLU A 254 1.45 -2.52 -19.41
N ILE A 255 0.17 -2.19 -19.40
CA ILE A 255 -0.89 -3.18 -19.46
C ILE A 255 -1.11 -3.53 -20.93
N VAL A 256 -0.71 -4.74 -21.31
CA VAL A 256 -1.00 -5.28 -22.65
C VAL A 256 -2.29 -6.08 -22.55
N ILE A 257 -3.36 -5.57 -23.15
CA ILE A 257 -4.60 -6.34 -23.34
C ILE A 257 -4.30 -7.35 -24.45
N SER A 258 -4.00 -8.59 -24.10
CA SER A 258 -3.77 -9.62 -25.12
C SER A 258 -5.08 -9.95 -25.83
N SER A 259 -5.09 -9.89 -27.16
CA SER A 259 -6.16 -10.44 -28.00
C SER A 259 -6.08 -11.98 -28.14
N ILE A 260 -5.33 -12.64 -27.26
CA ILE A 260 -5.07 -14.07 -27.29
C ILE A 260 -6.21 -14.75 -26.53
N ASP A 261 -6.87 -15.70 -27.19
CA ASP A 261 -7.86 -16.60 -26.56
C ASP A 261 -7.31 -17.12 -25.22
N CYS A 262 -8.16 -17.11 -24.19
CA CYS A 262 -7.80 -17.49 -22.83
C CYS A 262 -6.83 -18.69 -22.84
N PRO A 263 -5.62 -18.57 -22.23
CA PRO A 263 -4.74 -19.72 -22.13
C PRO A 263 -5.50 -20.86 -21.47
N GLU A 264 -5.28 -22.08 -21.95
CA GLU A 264 -5.86 -23.30 -21.37
C GLU A 264 -5.78 -23.24 -19.84
N ASP A 265 -6.93 -23.50 -19.19
CA ASP A 265 -7.08 -23.47 -17.74
C ASP A 265 -5.91 -24.20 -17.08
N THR A 266 -4.98 -23.44 -16.49
CA THR A 266 -3.81 -23.99 -15.80
C THR A 266 -4.19 -24.76 -14.53
N GLY A 267 -5.49 -24.85 -14.22
CA GLY A 267 -6.03 -25.57 -13.07
C GLY A 267 -5.73 -24.87 -11.73
N GLN A 268 -5.14 -23.68 -11.78
CA GLN A 268 -4.72 -22.93 -10.60
C GLN A 268 -5.87 -22.01 -10.19
N SER A 269 -6.68 -22.46 -9.24
CA SER A 269 -7.81 -21.69 -8.71
C SER A 269 -7.33 -20.35 -8.14
N ILE A 270 -7.71 -19.25 -8.82
CA ILE A 270 -7.43 -17.88 -8.37
C ILE A 270 -8.12 -17.66 -7.02
N ARG A 271 -7.33 -17.30 -6.00
CA ARG A 271 -7.87 -16.97 -4.68
C ARG A 271 -8.58 -15.62 -4.75
N VAL A 272 -9.88 -15.59 -4.48
CA VAL A 272 -10.71 -14.36 -4.54
C VAL A 272 -10.47 -13.41 -3.35
N ARG A 273 -9.79 -13.87 -2.28
CA ARG A 273 -9.58 -13.10 -1.04
C ARG A 273 -9.00 -11.70 -1.25
N PRO A 274 -7.88 -11.50 -1.98
CA PRO A 274 -7.33 -10.15 -2.21
C PRO A 274 -8.30 -9.17 -2.87
N SER A 275 -9.04 -9.62 -3.89
CA SER A 275 -10.09 -8.81 -4.52
C SER A 275 -11.21 -8.49 -3.55
N LYS A 276 -11.70 -9.46 -2.77
CA LYS A 276 -12.75 -9.23 -1.76
C LYS A 276 -12.31 -8.19 -0.73
N ALA A 277 -11.15 -8.41 -0.12
CA ALA A 277 -10.61 -7.53 0.92
C ALA A 277 -10.38 -6.11 0.40
N SER A 278 -9.82 -5.96 -0.80
CA SER A 278 -9.56 -4.66 -1.41
C SER A 278 -10.86 -3.94 -1.78
N THR A 279 -11.83 -4.66 -2.34
CA THR A 279 -13.13 -4.08 -2.73
C THR A 279 -13.92 -3.64 -1.50
N LEU A 280 -14.00 -4.47 -0.47
CA LEU A 280 -14.68 -4.11 0.79
C LEU A 280 -14.04 -2.91 1.46
N ARG A 281 -12.71 -2.83 1.45
CA ARG A 281 -12.01 -1.66 1.95
C ARG A 281 -12.43 -0.40 1.20
N MET A 282 -12.45 -0.43 -0.14
CA MET A 282 -12.90 0.72 -0.94
C MET A 282 -14.35 1.08 -0.64
N THR A 283 -15.24 0.09 -0.61
CA THR A 283 -16.66 0.29 -0.27
C THR A 283 -16.84 0.91 1.11
N SER A 284 -16.06 0.47 2.11
CA SER A 284 -16.10 1.03 3.46
C SER A 284 -15.78 2.53 3.51
N PHE A 285 -14.93 3.04 2.62
CA PHE A 285 -14.65 4.47 2.49
C PHE A 285 -15.68 5.21 1.63
N LEU A 286 -16.30 4.51 0.68
CA LEU A 286 -17.34 5.09 -0.18
C LEU A 286 -18.65 5.36 0.57
N VAL A 287 -18.97 4.54 1.59
CA VAL A 287 -20.17 4.76 2.41
C VAL A 287 -20.02 5.93 3.38
N GLU A 288 -18.81 6.36 3.69
CA GLU A 288 -18.56 7.50 4.58
C GLU A 288 -18.53 8.83 3.79
N ASP A 289 -19.33 9.80 4.21
CA ASP A 289 -19.37 11.13 3.61
C ASP A 289 -18.30 12.09 4.15
N THR A 290 -18.30 13.33 3.66
CA THR A 290 -17.38 14.41 4.12
C THR A 290 -17.54 14.76 5.59
N ALA A 291 -18.74 14.61 6.17
CA ALA A 291 -19.03 14.88 7.57
C ALA A 291 -18.73 13.68 8.49
N GLY A 292 -18.45 12.50 7.93
CA GLY A 292 -18.17 11.28 8.66
C GLY A 292 -19.40 10.39 8.90
N PHE A 293 -20.57 10.74 8.33
CA PHE A 293 -21.74 9.87 8.38
C PHE A 293 -21.56 8.71 7.40
N ARG A 294 -21.96 7.52 7.84
CA ARG A 294 -21.86 6.29 7.05
C ARG A 294 -23.25 5.88 6.59
N ASP A 295 -23.46 5.88 5.27
CA ASP A 295 -24.69 5.43 4.63
C ASP A 295 -24.36 4.75 3.29
N TRP A 296 -25.03 3.66 2.98
CA TRP A 296 -24.92 2.98 1.69
C TRP A 296 -25.38 3.82 0.50
N ALA A 297 -26.27 4.78 0.74
CA ALA A 297 -26.66 5.77 -0.27
C ALA A 297 -25.44 6.57 -0.77
N ASN A 298 -24.46 6.85 0.11
CA ASN A 298 -23.26 7.62 -0.23
C ASN A 298 -22.34 6.87 -1.21
N ALA A 299 -22.36 5.54 -1.20
CA ALA A 299 -21.61 4.72 -2.15
C ALA A 299 -22.36 4.55 -3.49
N ASN A 300 -23.65 4.90 -3.53
CA ASN A 300 -24.57 4.67 -4.65
C ASN A 300 -24.47 3.24 -5.21
N LEU A 301 -24.46 2.26 -4.30
CA LEU A 301 -24.32 0.83 -4.60
C LEU A 301 -25.65 0.06 -4.59
N GLN A 302 -26.78 0.73 -4.33
CA GLN A 302 -28.09 0.08 -4.18
C GLN A 302 -28.50 -0.75 -5.41
N GLY A 303 -28.22 -0.27 -6.63
CA GLY A 303 -28.45 -1.02 -7.88
C GLY A 303 -27.32 -1.98 -8.27
N GLU A 304 -26.19 -1.97 -7.56
CA GLU A 304 -25.04 -2.84 -7.80
C GLU A 304 -24.92 -3.96 -6.77
N ARG A 305 -25.86 -4.08 -5.83
CA ARG A 305 -25.86 -5.13 -4.78
C ARG A 305 -25.84 -6.53 -5.40
N GLU A 306 -26.58 -6.74 -6.49
CA GLU A 306 -26.56 -7.99 -7.27
C GLU A 306 -25.20 -8.23 -7.95
N LYS A 307 -24.53 -7.16 -8.43
CA LYS A 307 -23.18 -7.23 -9.02
C LYS A 307 -22.09 -7.49 -7.99
N LEU A 308 -22.33 -7.09 -6.74
CA LEU A 308 -21.46 -7.33 -5.59
C LEU A 308 -21.85 -8.61 -4.83
N SER A 309 -22.72 -9.46 -5.37
CA SER A 309 -23.12 -10.74 -4.76
C SER A 309 -21.93 -11.66 -4.46
N TRP A 310 -20.84 -11.56 -5.22
CA TRP A 310 -19.60 -12.29 -4.93
C TRP A 310 -18.92 -11.84 -3.62
N LEU A 311 -19.28 -10.69 -3.05
CA LEU A 311 -18.85 -10.24 -1.72
C LEU A 311 -19.75 -10.77 -0.59
N CYS A 312 -20.94 -11.32 -0.89
CA CYS A 312 -21.80 -11.94 0.11
C CYS A 312 -21.03 -13.01 0.90
N ASP A 313 -21.35 -13.13 2.19
CA ASP A 313 -20.73 -14.05 3.17
C ASP A 313 -19.27 -13.74 3.52
N TRP A 314 -18.74 -12.57 3.13
CA TRP A 314 -17.41 -12.14 3.57
C TRP A 314 -17.50 -11.34 4.87
N GLU A 315 -16.64 -11.69 5.83
CA GLU A 315 -16.56 -11.02 7.15
C GLU A 315 -16.55 -9.49 6.99
N GLY A 316 -17.52 -8.83 7.62
CA GLY A 316 -17.61 -7.37 7.67
C GLY A 316 -18.68 -6.75 6.78
N VAL A 317 -19.26 -7.47 5.81
CA VAL A 317 -20.36 -6.94 4.98
C VAL A 317 -21.60 -6.67 5.82
N ASP A 318 -22.01 -7.64 6.64
CA ASP A 318 -23.21 -7.54 7.50
C ASP A 318 -22.99 -6.62 8.71
N SER A 319 -21.73 -6.36 9.10
CA SER A 319 -21.42 -5.40 10.16
C SER A 319 -21.48 -3.93 9.72
N ILE A 320 -21.53 -3.67 8.41
CA ILE A 320 -21.68 -2.30 7.86
C ILE A 320 -23.16 -1.90 7.83
N ASP A 321 -24.09 -2.87 7.77
CA ASP A 321 -25.54 -2.70 7.84
C ASP A 321 -26.01 -2.51 9.29
N GLY A 322 -25.52 -1.48 9.99
CA GLY A 322 -25.84 -1.18 11.38
C GLY A 322 -27.36 -1.12 11.69
N VAL A 323 -27.95 -2.29 11.91
CA VAL A 323 -29.04 -2.54 12.83
C VAL A 323 -28.53 -3.70 13.67
N THR A 324 -28.15 -3.39 14.91
CA THR A 324 -28.17 -4.42 15.97
C THR A 324 -29.63 -4.82 16.11
N MET A 325 -30.08 -5.76 15.29
CA MET A 325 -31.29 -6.51 15.61
C MET A 325 -30.90 -7.31 16.85
N GLU A 326 -31.44 -6.92 18.01
CA GLU A 326 -31.67 -7.88 19.09
C GLU A 326 -32.57 -8.97 18.52
N GLY A 327 -31.96 -9.96 17.88
CA GLY A 327 -32.56 -11.16 17.34
C GLY A 327 -32.00 -12.35 18.10
N ASP A 328 -32.93 -13.09 18.69
CA ASP A 328 -32.72 -14.25 19.57
C ASP A 328 -31.50 -15.14 19.20
N GLY A 329 -30.59 -15.24 20.17
CA GLY A 329 -29.82 -16.43 20.52
C GLY A 329 -29.29 -17.33 19.41
N GLU A 330 -28.21 -16.93 18.73
CA GLU A 330 -27.19 -17.93 18.35
C GLU A 330 -26.27 -18.19 19.56
N PRO A 331 -26.02 -19.46 19.93
CA PRO A 331 -25.18 -19.76 21.08
C PRO A 331 -23.75 -19.28 20.79
N ALA A 332 -23.29 -18.35 21.62
CA ALA A 332 -21.93 -17.84 21.61
C ALA A 332 -20.94 -19.03 21.50
N LYS A 333 -20.01 -18.94 20.55
CA LYS A 333 -18.91 -19.90 20.45
C LYS A 333 -18.26 -20.02 21.83
N PRO A 334 -18.08 -21.25 22.37
CA PRO A 334 -17.49 -21.40 23.68
C PRO A 334 -16.09 -20.78 23.70
N PRO A 335 -15.68 -20.18 24.84
CA PRO A 335 -14.34 -19.66 25.01
C PRO A 335 -13.31 -20.77 24.72
N SER A 336 -12.11 -20.37 24.31
CA SER A 336 -11.08 -21.35 24.00
C SER A 336 -10.75 -22.18 25.25
N TRP A 337 -10.44 -23.46 25.04
CA TRP A 337 -10.07 -24.39 26.12
C TRP A 337 -8.97 -23.83 27.04
N PHE A 338 -8.06 -23.03 26.48
CA PHE A 338 -6.99 -22.36 27.24
C PHE A 338 -7.53 -21.28 28.19
N LEU A 339 -8.54 -20.51 27.76
CA LEU A 339 -9.17 -19.48 28.58
C LEU A 339 -9.97 -20.10 29.73
N GLU A 340 -10.65 -21.22 29.47
CA GLU A 340 -11.35 -22.00 30.49
C GLU A 340 -10.39 -22.57 31.54
N GLU A 341 -9.23 -23.10 31.12
CA GLU A 341 -8.24 -23.61 32.06
C GLU A 341 -7.51 -22.52 32.85
N TRP A 342 -7.32 -21.33 32.28
CA TRP A 342 -6.77 -20.18 33.00
C TRP A 342 -7.76 -19.70 34.07
N ILE A 343 -9.02 -19.49 33.71
CA ILE A 343 -10.06 -19.04 34.66
C ILE A 343 -10.28 -20.09 35.77
N GLY A 344 -10.08 -21.37 35.47
CA GLY A 344 -10.14 -22.45 36.44
C GLY A 344 -8.94 -22.58 37.38
N ASP A 345 -8.02 -21.59 37.41
CA ASP A 345 -6.80 -21.56 38.24
C ASP A 345 -5.93 -22.83 38.11
N LYS A 346 -6.01 -23.53 36.98
CA LYS A 346 -5.34 -24.82 36.76
C LYS A 346 -3.82 -24.69 36.64
N TYR A 347 -3.33 -23.47 36.52
CA TYR A 347 -1.93 -23.11 36.36
C TYR A 347 -1.37 -22.27 37.53
N TYR A 348 -2.09 -22.20 38.66
CA TYR A 348 -1.63 -21.59 39.92
C TYR A 348 -1.52 -22.59 41.06
#